data_AF-A0A7V2TT00-F1
#
_entry.id   AF-A0A7V2TT00-F1
#
_cell.length_a   1.000
_cell.length_b   1.000
_cell.length_c   1.000
_cell.angle_alpha   90.00
_cell.angle_beta   90.00
_cell.angle_gamma   90.00
#
_symmetry.space_group_name_H-M   'P 1'
#
loop_
_entity.id
_entity.type
_entity.pdbx_description
1 polymer ?
#
loop_
_entity_poly.entity_id
_entity_poly.type
_entity_poly.pdbx_seq_one_letter_code
_entity_poly.pdbx_strand_id
1 'polypeptide(L)'
;MPEYLNWELWQGPAERGAYNPMYHPYNWHWFWRYGNGEIGNQGIHQMDIAVWGLNKGFPVKVNSDGGRYTYQDAGETPNTNVATFKYDDGTMLVFEVRNRWTNDEGGRMIGDKFFEGVSVGNLFYGEKGYYVEGQGFFDEKNRPITVSDAEYPVPETRGCWQNFIDAVRSNDAKKNFADMKAAHLAAGHAHLANISYRLGRSLTFDPKSEQFVDAPDANALLTRAYAPGFEVPRIG
;
A
#
# COMPACT_ATOMS: atom_id res chain seq x y z
N MET A 1 -17.08 9.93 26.38
CA MET A 1 -15.70 9.61 25.92
C MET A 1 -15.06 8.75 27.01
N PRO A 2 -14.36 7.65 26.69
CA PRO A 2 -13.68 6.84 27.69
C PRO A 2 -12.61 7.65 28.43
N GLU A 3 -12.45 7.43 29.75
CA GLU A 3 -11.48 8.18 30.58
C GLU A 3 -10.02 7.98 30.13
N TYR A 4 -9.71 6.84 29.53
CA TYR A 4 -8.37 6.49 29.05
C TYR A 4 -8.02 7.11 27.68
N LEU A 5 -8.95 7.81 27.02
CA LEU A 5 -8.76 8.30 25.65
C LEU A 5 -8.59 9.83 25.63
N ASN A 6 -7.40 10.28 25.25
CA ASN A 6 -7.21 11.67 24.82
C ASN A 6 -7.68 11.82 23.36
N TRP A 7 -8.90 12.32 23.18
CA TRP A 7 -9.52 12.44 21.86
C TRP A 7 -8.85 13.49 20.95
N GLU A 8 -8.31 14.57 21.51
CA GLU A 8 -7.60 15.57 20.70
C GLU A 8 -6.31 14.99 20.12
N LEU A 9 -5.55 14.27 20.96
CA LEU A 9 -4.32 13.61 20.52
C LEU A 9 -4.60 12.48 19.54
N TRP A 10 -5.64 11.67 19.79
CA TRP A 10 -6.00 10.56 18.90
C TRP A 10 -6.39 11.02 17.49
N GLN A 11 -7.09 12.16 17.36
CA GLN A 11 -7.47 12.72 16.05
C GLN A 11 -6.25 13.20 15.23
N GLY A 12 -5.10 13.44 15.89
CA GLY A 12 -3.87 13.85 15.24
C GLY A 12 -4.05 15.11 14.37
N PRO A 13 -3.60 15.10 13.10
CA PRO A 13 -3.69 16.26 12.21
C PRO A 13 -5.10 16.50 11.63
N ALA A 14 -6.05 15.58 11.80
CA ALA A 14 -7.39 15.75 11.25
C ALA A 14 -8.12 16.94 11.87
N GLU A 15 -9.01 17.56 11.10
CA GLU A 15 -9.93 18.60 11.59
C GLU A 15 -10.63 18.11 12.87
N ARG A 16 -10.84 19.01 13.84
CA ARG A 16 -11.40 18.66 15.16
C ARG A 16 -12.89 18.36 15.10
N GLY A 17 -13.32 17.29 15.75
CA GLY A 17 -14.71 16.86 15.84
C GLY A 17 -15.06 16.31 17.21
N ALA A 18 -16.35 16.21 17.51
CA ALA A 18 -16.83 15.56 18.72
C ALA A 18 -16.47 14.07 18.72
N TYR A 19 -16.23 13.51 19.91
CA TYR A 19 -16.01 12.08 20.07
C TYR A 19 -17.21 11.29 19.52
N ASN A 20 -16.93 10.30 18.68
CA ASN A 20 -17.91 9.36 18.18
C ASN A 20 -17.36 7.93 18.38
N PRO A 21 -18.04 7.07 19.17
CA PRO A 21 -17.59 5.69 19.41
C PRO A 21 -17.57 4.83 18.13
N MET A 22 -18.14 5.31 17.03
CA MET A 22 -18.05 4.64 15.74
C MET A 22 -16.62 4.60 15.21
N TYR A 23 -15.80 5.63 15.43
CA TYR A 23 -14.44 5.72 14.87
C TYR A 23 -13.42 4.89 15.66
N HIS A 24 -13.46 4.98 16.99
CA HIS A 24 -12.50 4.33 17.89
C HIS A 24 -13.10 3.02 18.47
N PRO A 25 -12.34 1.91 18.54
CA PRO A 25 -10.89 1.83 18.32
C PRO A 25 -10.46 1.51 16.88
N TYR A 26 -11.36 1.01 16.02
CA TYR A 26 -10.93 0.38 14.77
C TYR A 26 -11.49 1.02 13.49
N ASN A 27 -12.75 1.43 13.44
CA ASN A 27 -13.40 1.77 12.16
C ASN A 27 -12.95 3.11 11.55
N TRP A 28 -12.11 3.88 12.21
CA TRP A 28 -11.59 5.16 11.73
C TRP A 28 -11.03 5.09 10.30
N HIS A 29 -10.47 3.94 9.90
CA HIS A 29 -9.89 3.75 8.56
C HIS A 29 -10.94 3.83 7.44
N TRP A 30 -12.22 3.60 7.74
CA TRP A 30 -13.34 3.69 6.80
C TRP A 30 -13.84 5.11 6.50
N PHE A 31 -13.30 6.13 7.16
CA PHE A 31 -13.74 7.52 7.03
C PHE A 31 -12.59 8.37 6.50
N TRP A 32 -12.79 9.11 5.41
CA TRP A 32 -11.74 9.91 4.75
C TRP A 32 -11.10 10.94 5.69
N ARG A 33 -11.83 11.35 6.71
CA ARG A 33 -11.35 12.24 7.76
C ARG A 33 -10.12 11.68 8.49
N TYR A 34 -10.10 10.38 8.80
CA TYR A 34 -9.05 9.76 9.63
C TYR A 34 -8.23 8.71 8.88
N GLY A 35 -8.81 8.08 7.87
CA GLY A 35 -8.24 6.95 7.17
C GLY A 35 -8.21 7.07 5.67
N ASN A 36 -7.86 5.94 5.05
CA ASN A 36 -7.62 5.78 3.62
C ASN A 36 -8.18 4.44 3.10
N GLY A 37 -9.18 3.89 3.81
CA GLY A 37 -9.88 2.66 3.45
C GLY A 37 -9.04 1.39 3.48
N GLU A 38 -9.58 0.32 2.91
CA GLU A 38 -8.92 -0.99 2.96
C GLU A 38 -7.60 -1.03 2.19
N ILE A 39 -7.45 -0.22 1.15
CA ILE A 39 -6.19 -0.11 0.41
C ILE A 39 -5.03 0.40 1.28
N GLY A 40 -5.32 1.22 2.30
CA GLY A 40 -4.31 1.69 3.25
C GLY A 40 -4.35 1.02 4.63
N ASN A 41 -5.36 0.20 4.92
CA ASN A 41 -5.46 -0.60 6.15
C ASN A 41 -4.86 -2.00 5.95
N GLN A 42 -5.51 -2.86 5.16
CA GLN A 42 -5.02 -4.21 4.86
C GLN A 42 -4.11 -4.23 3.63
N GLY A 43 -4.45 -3.46 2.60
CA GLY A 43 -3.71 -3.41 1.34
C GLY A 43 -2.27 -2.96 1.51
N ILE A 44 -1.99 -2.10 2.48
CA ILE A 44 -0.64 -1.52 2.66
C ILE A 44 0.44 -2.58 2.89
N HIS A 45 0.10 -3.71 3.52
CA HIS A 45 1.04 -4.81 3.76
C HIS A 45 1.57 -5.42 2.46
N GLN A 46 0.70 -5.55 1.45
CA GLN A 46 1.08 -6.10 0.15
C GLN A 46 1.56 -5.01 -0.82
N MET A 47 1.01 -3.79 -0.71
CA MET A 47 1.48 -2.64 -1.49
C MET A 47 2.96 -2.35 -1.20
N ASP A 48 3.39 -2.43 0.06
CA ASP A 48 4.79 -2.23 0.43
C ASP A 48 5.72 -3.23 -0.27
N ILE A 49 5.38 -4.52 -0.25
CA ILE A 49 6.14 -5.58 -0.93
C ILE A 49 6.11 -5.39 -2.45
N ALA A 50 4.95 -5.06 -3.03
CA ALA A 50 4.81 -4.82 -4.46
C ALA A 50 5.72 -3.68 -4.94
N VAL A 51 5.65 -2.53 -4.25
CA VAL A 51 6.42 -1.32 -4.59
C VAL A 51 7.91 -1.55 -4.34
N TRP A 52 8.27 -2.23 -3.25
CA TRP A 52 9.65 -2.61 -2.95
C TRP A 52 10.23 -3.56 -4.01
N GLY A 53 9.51 -4.63 -4.34
CA GLY A 53 9.94 -5.61 -5.33
C GLY A 53 10.02 -5.03 -6.74
N LEU A 54 9.15 -4.08 -7.08
CA LEU A 54 9.20 -3.39 -8.36
C LEU A 54 10.35 -2.38 -8.43
N ASN A 55 10.66 -1.71 -7.31
CA ASN A 55 11.78 -0.78 -7.14
C ASN A 55 11.84 0.35 -8.20
N LYS A 56 10.69 0.96 -8.52
CA LYS A 56 10.56 2.02 -9.55
C LYS A 56 10.26 3.42 -8.99
N GLY A 57 10.06 3.57 -7.69
CA GLY A 57 9.57 4.83 -7.11
C GLY A 57 8.09 5.05 -7.37
N PHE A 58 7.68 6.28 -7.66
CA PHE A 58 6.28 6.60 -7.98
C PHE A 58 5.93 6.39 -9.46
N PRO A 59 4.66 6.09 -9.77
CA PRO A 59 4.19 5.92 -11.12
C PRO A 59 3.99 7.28 -11.80
N VAL A 60 3.91 7.27 -13.14
CA VAL A 60 3.59 8.47 -13.94
C VAL A 60 2.09 8.60 -14.21
N LYS A 61 1.32 7.53 -13.99
CA LYS A 61 -0.14 7.53 -14.16
C LYS A 61 -0.80 6.56 -13.19
N VAL A 62 -1.93 6.98 -12.64
CA VAL A 62 -2.76 6.17 -11.75
C VAL A 62 -4.21 6.16 -12.24
N ASN A 63 -4.89 5.04 -12.07
CA ASN A 63 -6.34 4.93 -12.16
C ASN A 63 -6.84 3.96 -11.09
N SER A 64 -7.87 4.33 -10.34
CA SER A 64 -8.52 3.42 -9.40
C SER A 64 -10.03 3.50 -9.50
N ASP A 65 -10.66 2.33 -9.42
CA ASP A 65 -12.10 2.15 -9.37
C ASP A 65 -12.44 1.12 -8.26
N GLY A 66 -13.68 1.08 -7.83
CA GLY A 66 -14.10 0.24 -6.73
C GLY A 66 -15.42 0.68 -6.13
N GLY A 67 -15.69 0.20 -4.92
CA GLY A 67 -16.88 0.59 -4.21
C GLY A 67 -16.96 0.02 -2.81
N ARG A 68 -17.99 0.45 -2.10
CA ARG A 68 -18.40 -0.11 -0.82
C ARG A 68 -19.56 -1.07 -1.06
N TYR A 69 -19.24 -2.33 -1.26
CA TYR A 69 -20.22 -3.34 -1.64
C TYR A 69 -20.75 -4.11 -0.43
N THR A 70 -22.03 -4.46 -0.48
CA THR A 70 -22.77 -5.29 0.49
C THR A 70 -22.94 -4.72 1.90
N TYR A 71 -22.13 -3.73 2.27
CA TYR A 71 -22.26 -3.00 3.53
C TYR A 71 -23.21 -1.83 3.35
N GLN A 72 -24.24 -1.77 4.21
CA GLN A 72 -25.13 -0.62 4.37
C GLN A 72 -24.81 0.01 5.73
N ASP A 73 -23.78 0.84 5.75
CA ASP A 73 -23.25 1.45 6.97
C ASP A 73 -22.80 2.89 6.70
N ALA A 74 -22.15 3.50 7.68
CA ALA A 74 -21.68 4.88 7.60
C ALA A 74 -20.28 5.02 6.94
N GLY A 75 -19.67 3.92 6.48
CA GLY A 75 -18.32 3.98 5.90
C GLY A 75 -18.29 4.74 4.58
N GLU A 76 -17.27 5.58 4.42
CA GLU A 76 -17.12 6.48 3.27
C GLU A 76 -16.16 5.93 2.21
N THR A 77 -15.25 5.06 2.63
CA THR A 77 -14.24 4.48 1.75
C THR A 77 -14.71 3.15 1.15
N PRO A 78 -14.24 2.83 -0.06
CA PRO A 78 -14.46 1.54 -0.68
C PRO A 78 -13.87 0.40 0.18
N ASN A 79 -14.57 -0.74 0.18
CA ASN A 79 -14.08 -2.01 0.75
C ASN A 79 -13.53 -2.94 -0.34
N THR A 80 -13.74 -2.60 -1.61
CA THR A 80 -13.12 -3.26 -2.74
C THR A 80 -12.60 -2.21 -3.71
N ASN A 81 -11.33 -2.33 -4.09
CA ASN A 81 -10.65 -1.44 -5.02
C ASN A 81 -9.76 -2.22 -5.96
N VAL A 82 -9.72 -1.75 -7.21
CA VAL A 82 -8.68 -2.09 -8.17
C VAL A 82 -7.96 -0.79 -8.51
N ALA A 83 -6.66 -0.77 -8.30
CA ALA A 83 -5.78 0.34 -8.65
C ALA A 83 -4.77 -0.12 -9.70
N THR A 84 -4.56 0.71 -10.71
CA THR A 84 -3.56 0.50 -11.75
C THR A 84 -2.58 1.66 -11.72
N PHE A 85 -1.30 1.33 -11.75
CA PHE A 85 -0.20 2.27 -11.76
C PHE A 85 0.68 1.95 -12.96
N LYS A 86 0.99 2.97 -13.76
CA LYS A 86 1.89 2.86 -14.90
C LYS A 86 3.15 3.67 -14.63
N TYR A 87 4.30 3.06 -14.90
CA TYR A 87 5.62 3.69 -14.80
C TYR A 87 6.09 4.20 -16.17
N ASP A 88 7.14 5.02 -16.16
CA ASP A 88 7.67 5.70 -17.34
C ASP A 88 8.15 4.73 -18.43
N ASP A 89 8.77 3.63 -18.02
CA ASP A 89 9.24 2.54 -18.88
C ASP A 89 8.13 1.61 -19.40
N GLY A 90 6.87 1.88 -19.04
CA GLY A 90 5.71 1.10 -19.44
C GLY A 90 5.37 -0.07 -18.52
N THR A 91 6.18 -0.33 -17.47
CA THR A 91 5.85 -1.30 -16.42
C THR A 91 4.53 -0.92 -15.76
N MET A 92 3.76 -1.93 -15.33
CA MET A 92 2.49 -1.73 -14.64
C MET A 92 2.46 -2.48 -13.31
N LEU A 93 1.85 -1.86 -12.32
CA LEU A 93 1.40 -2.49 -11.09
C LEU A 93 -0.12 -2.46 -11.07
N VAL A 94 -0.75 -3.63 -10.90
CA VAL A 94 -2.18 -3.75 -10.62
C VAL A 94 -2.31 -4.21 -9.18
N PHE A 95 -3.09 -3.48 -8.40
CA PHE A 95 -3.27 -3.76 -6.98
C PHE A 95 -4.75 -3.88 -6.66
N GLU A 96 -5.14 -4.99 -6.07
CA GLU A 96 -6.52 -5.27 -5.70
C GLU A 96 -6.63 -5.47 -4.19
N VAL A 97 -7.58 -4.78 -3.57
CA VAL A 97 -8.06 -5.15 -2.24
C VAL A 97 -9.51 -5.53 -2.37
N ARG A 98 -9.82 -6.75 -1.96
CA ARG A 98 -11.16 -7.33 -2.07
C ARG A 98 -11.58 -7.80 -0.68
N ASN A 99 -12.25 -6.95 0.10
CA ASN A 99 -12.73 -7.29 1.44
C ASN A 99 -14.01 -8.17 1.38
N ARG A 100 -14.02 -9.17 0.48
CA ARG A 100 -15.11 -10.13 0.22
C ARG A 100 -14.52 -11.44 -0.32
N TRP A 101 -15.32 -12.49 -0.35
CA TRP A 101 -14.90 -13.79 -0.89
C TRP A 101 -14.48 -13.67 -2.35
N THR A 102 -13.27 -14.13 -2.64
CA THR A 102 -12.65 -14.13 -3.96
C THR A 102 -11.80 -15.40 -4.11
N ASN A 103 -11.43 -15.75 -5.34
CA ASN A 103 -10.48 -16.84 -5.61
C ASN A 103 -9.05 -16.44 -5.24
N ASP A 104 -8.19 -17.44 -5.10
CA ASP A 104 -6.73 -17.24 -5.02
C ASP A 104 -6.15 -16.92 -6.41
N GLU A 105 -5.00 -16.23 -6.44
CA GLU A 105 -4.23 -15.94 -7.65
C GLU A 105 -3.04 -16.89 -7.83
N GLY A 106 -2.72 -17.24 -9.08
CA GLY A 106 -1.50 -17.99 -9.41
C GLY A 106 -1.56 -19.50 -9.17
N GLY A 107 -2.67 -20.05 -8.67
CA GLY A 107 -2.86 -21.50 -8.49
C GLY A 107 -2.84 -22.26 -9.83
N ARG A 108 -2.15 -23.40 -9.90
CA ARG A 108 -1.96 -24.16 -11.16
C ARG A 108 -1.51 -25.60 -10.96
N MET A 109 -1.67 -26.42 -11.99
CA MET A 109 -1.09 -27.77 -12.07
C MET A 109 0.29 -27.74 -12.72
N ILE A 110 1.25 -28.48 -12.16
CA ILE A 110 2.55 -28.76 -12.78
C ILE A 110 2.75 -30.28 -12.73
N GLY A 111 2.63 -30.94 -13.88
CA GLY A 111 2.55 -32.40 -13.94
C GLY A 111 1.30 -32.91 -13.22
N ASP A 112 1.50 -33.79 -12.24
CA ASP A 112 0.47 -34.35 -11.37
C ASP A 112 0.29 -33.58 -10.04
N LYS A 113 1.09 -32.52 -9.79
CA LYS A 113 1.04 -31.73 -8.57
C LYS A 113 0.25 -30.44 -8.74
N PHE A 114 -0.67 -30.17 -7.82
CA PHE A 114 -1.33 -28.87 -7.69
C PHE A 114 -0.51 -27.92 -6.81
N PHE A 115 -0.35 -26.69 -7.26
CA PHE A 115 0.19 -25.58 -6.51
C PHE A 115 -0.99 -24.66 -6.17
N GLU A 116 -1.31 -24.55 -4.88
CA GLU A 116 -2.34 -23.63 -4.38
C GLU A 116 -2.00 -22.18 -4.75
N GLY A 117 -3.00 -21.32 -4.94
CA GLY A 117 -2.74 -19.90 -5.22
C GLY A 117 -2.38 -19.12 -3.97
N VAL A 118 -2.23 -17.81 -4.12
CA VAL A 118 -2.14 -16.85 -3.01
C VAL A 118 -3.44 -16.07 -2.89
N SER A 119 -3.99 -15.99 -1.68
CA SER A 119 -5.18 -15.17 -1.37
C SER A 119 -4.81 -13.74 -0.95
N VAL A 120 -3.64 -13.60 -0.33
CA VAL A 120 -3.01 -12.33 0.06
C VAL A 120 -1.53 -12.45 -0.27
N GLY A 121 -1.07 -11.76 -1.30
CA GLY A 121 0.32 -11.85 -1.74
C GLY A 121 0.57 -11.13 -3.07
N ASN A 122 1.80 -11.21 -3.53
CA ASN A 122 2.27 -10.55 -4.74
C ASN A 122 2.68 -11.57 -5.82
N LEU A 123 2.39 -11.21 -7.07
CA LEU A 123 2.88 -11.90 -8.25
C LEU A 123 3.69 -10.91 -9.07
N PHE A 124 4.86 -11.33 -9.55
CA PHE A 124 5.69 -10.53 -10.43
C PHE A 124 5.83 -11.24 -11.78
N TYR A 125 5.49 -10.54 -12.85
CA TYR A 125 5.61 -11.06 -14.21
C TYR A 125 6.80 -10.40 -14.89
N GLY A 126 7.74 -11.21 -15.37
CA GLY A 126 8.93 -10.78 -16.09
C GLY A 126 8.97 -11.36 -17.51
N GLU A 127 10.01 -11.00 -18.25
CA GLU A 127 10.15 -11.40 -19.67
C GLU A 127 10.35 -12.90 -19.88
N LYS A 128 10.88 -13.61 -18.87
CA LYS A 128 11.27 -15.03 -18.98
C LYS A 128 10.44 -15.97 -18.08
N GLY A 129 9.43 -15.43 -17.42
CA GLY A 129 8.73 -16.14 -16.37
C GLY A 129 8.08 -15.22 -15.35
N TYR A 130 7.73 -15.78 -14.20
CA TYR A 130 7.03 -15.08 -13.15
C TYR A 130 7.40 -15.63 -11.77
N TYR A 131 7.11 -14.83 -10.75
CA TYR A 131 7.22 -15.20 -9.35
C TYR A 131 5.84 -15.23 -8.71
N VAL A 132 5.62 -16.21 -7.84
CA VAL A 132 4.45 -16.27 -6.96
C VAL A 132 4.94 -16.32 -5.51
N GLU A 133 4.45 -15.39 -4.70
CA GLU A 133 4.80 -15.32 -3.28
C GLU A 133 4.56 -16.66 -2.57
N GLY A 134 5.52 -17.07 -1.74
CA GLY A 134 5.50 -18.36 -1.04
C GLY A 134 5.77 -19.60 -1.91
N GLN A 135 5.82 -19.49 -3.25
CA GLN A 135 6.07 -20.62 -4.15
C GLN A 135 7.38 -20.53 -4.93
N GLY A 136 7.86 -19.32 -5.22
CA GLY A 136 9.11 -19.08 -5.92
C GLY A 136 8.93 -18.71 -7.40
N PHE A 137 9.97 -18.98 -8.20
CA PHE A 137 10.08 -18.56 -9.60
C PHE A 137 9.73 -19.68 -10.56
N PHE A 138 9.12 -19.31 -11.68
CA PHE A 138 8.68 -20.23 -12.73
C PHE A 138 8.97 -19.61 -14.10
N ASP A 139 9.35 -20.44 -15.07
CA ASP A 139 9.53 -19.98 -16.44
C ASP A 139 8.20 -19.86 -17.20
N GLU A 140 8.26 -19.39 -18.45
CA GLU A 140 7.11 -19.26 -19.37
C GLU A 140 6.32 -20.57 -19.59
N LYS A 141 6.89 -21.73 -19.25
CA LYS A 141 6.28 -23.06 -19.38
C LYS A 141 5.86 -23.66 -18.04
N ASN A 142 5.79 -22.83 -16.99
CA ASN A 142 5.47 -23.23 -15.62
C ASN A 142 6.48 -24.19 -15.00
N ARG A 143 7.72 -24.24 -15.48
CA ARG A 143 8.77 -25.06 -14.85
C ARG A 143 9.41 -24.27 -13.72
N PRO A 144 9.58 -24.84 -12.51
CA PRO A 144 10.26 -24.16 -11.42
C PRO A 144 11.67 -23.72 -11.81
N ILE A 145 12.01 -22.48 -11.47
CA ILE A 145 13.36 -21.95 -11.57
C ILE A 145 13.95 -21.95 -10.16
N THR A 146 15.00 -22.74 -9.96
CA THR A 146 15.75 -22.72 -8.70
C THR A 146 16.63 -21.48 -8.67
N VAL A 147 16.44 -20.64 -7.65
CA VAL A 147 17.32 -19.52 -7.35
C VAL A 147 18.31 -19.96 -6.27
N SER A 148 19.59 -19.69 -6.47
CA SER A 148 20.65 -20.05 -5.54
C SER A 148 20.79 -19.00 -4.44
N ASP A 149 20.62 -19.41 -3.17
CA ASP A 149 20.88 -18.53 -2.02
C ASP A 149 22.33 -18.05 -1.96
N ALA A 150 23.28 -18.79 -2.57
CA ALA A 150 24.67 -18.34 -2.65
C ALA A 150 24.87 -17.19 -3.65
N GLU A 151 24.03 -17.09 -4.68
CA GLU A 151 24.05 -15.99 -5.65
C GLU A 151 23.21 -14.81 -5.18
N TYR A 152 22.11 -15.08 -4.48
CA TYR A 152 21.17 -14.09 -3.96
C TYR A 152 20.98 -14.27 -2.44
N PRO A 153 21.98 -13.90 -1.63
CA PRO A 153 21.92 -14.09 -0.19
C PRO A 153 20.82 -13.23 0.43
N VAL A 154 19.91 -13.87 1.17
CA VAL A 154 18.91 -13.19 1.98
C VAL A 154 19.59 -12.69 3.26
N PRO A 155 19.50 -11.38 3.60
CA PRO A 155 20.04 -10.88 4.85
C PRO A 155 19.45 -11.59 6.06
N GLU A 156 20.30 -11.98 7.01
CA GLU A 156 19.81 -12.51 8.28
C GLU A 156 18.93 -11.46 8.99
N THR A 157 17.78 -11.91 9.50
CA THR A 157 16.86 -11.07 10.28
C THR A 157 16.37 -11.81 11.50
N ARG A 158 16.15 -11.06 12.59
CA ARG A 158 15.47 -11.55 13.81
C ARG A 158 14.04 -11.04 13.92
N GLY A 159 13.48 -10.57 12.80
CA GLY A 159 12.18 -9.93 12.69
C GLY A 159 12.25 -8.40 12.73
N CYS A 160 11.20 -7.75 12.22
CA CYS A 160 11.14 -6.29 12.06
C CYS A 160 11.38 -5.52 13.36
N TRP A 161 10.82 -5.97 14.49
CA TRP A 161 10.99 -5.32 15.80
C TRP A 161 12.43 -5.35 16.29
N GLN A 162 13.11 -6.50 16.18
CA GLN A 162 14.49 -6.62 16.61
C GLN A 162 15.42 -5.81 15.70
N ASN A 163 15.18 -5.86 14.39
CA ASN A 163 15.89 -5.04 13.40
C ASN A 163 15.81 -3.54 13.73
N PHE A 164 14.61 -3.04 14.06
CA PHE A 164 14.42 -1.65 14.50
C PHE A 164 15.17 -1.34 15.79
N ILE A 165 15.05 -2.19 16.81
CA ILE A 165 15.75 -2.01 18.10
C ILE A 165 17.26 -1.97 17.89
N ASP A 166 17.80 -2.86 17.06
CA ASP A 166 19.24 -2.94 16.78
C ASP A 166 19.71 -1.72 15.98
N ALA A 167 18.91 -1.25 15.01
CA ALA A 167 19.18 -0.03 14.27
C ALA A 167 19.27 1.19 15.20
N VAL A 168 18.31 1.36 16.11
CA VAL A 168 18.30 2.47 17.09
C VAL A 168 19.50 2.36 18.04
N ARG A 169 19.71 1.20 18.65
CA ARG A 169 20.79 1.00 19.64
C ARG A 169 22.17 1.21 19.06
N SER A 170 22.39 0.80 17.81
CA SER A 170 23.68 0.97 17.12
C SER A 170 23.79 2.25 16.30
N ASN A 171 22.73 3.06 16.24
CA ASN A 171 22.63 4.24 15.39
C ASN A 171 22.97 3.93 13.92
N ASP A 172 22.48 2.80 13.42
CA ASP A 172 22.72 2.31 12.05
C ASP A 172 21.39 1.98 11.37
N ALA A 173 20.90 2.91 10.57
CA ALA A 173 19.64 2.78 9.85
C ALA A 173 19.61 1.59 8.88
N LYS A 174 20.77 1.09 8.42
CA LYS A 174 20.84 -0.03 7.47
C LYS A 174 20.36 -1.35 8.05
N LYS A 175 20.29 -1.47 9.39
CA LYS A 175 19.73 -2.64 10.07
C LYS A 175 18.20 -2.67 10.04
N ASN A 176 17.56 -1.55 9.70
CA ASN A 176 16.13 -1.52 9.44
C ASN A 176 15.87 -1.67 7.94
N PHE A 177 15.35 -2.83 7.54
CA PHE A 177 15.17 -3.17 6.12
C PHE A 177 14.01 -2.43 5.46
N ALA A 178 13.08 -1.88 6.25
CA ALA A 178 11.99 -1.03 5.77
C ALA A 178 12.25 0.42 6.22
N ASP A 179 12.91 1.19 5.36
CA ASP A 179 13.24 2.58 5.66
C ASP A 179 12.04 3.54 5.44
N MET A 180 12.22 4.81 5.80
CA MET A 180 11.16 5.82 5.62
C MET A 180 10.79 6.05 4.17
N LYS A 181 11.70 5.81 3.22
CA LYS A 181 11.44 6.00 1.79
C LYS A 181 10.53 4.89 1.27
N ALA A 182 10.75 3.63 1.68
CA ALA A 182 9.84 2.52 1.38
C ALA A 182 8.43 2.83 1.91
N ALA A 183 8.32 3.26 3.16
CA ALA A 183 7.04 3.64 3.77
C ALA A 183 6.34 4.79 3.03
N HIS A 184 7.09 5.83 2.64
CA HIS A 184 6.57 6.96 1.85
C HIS A 184 6.03 6.51 0.49
N LEU A 185 6.79 5.66 -0.22
CA LEU A 185 6.38 5.15 -1.51
C LEU A 185 5.13 4.28 -1.39
N ALA A 186 5.09 3.32 -0.46
CA ALA A 186 3.93 2.44 -0.26
C ALA A 186 2.67 3.22 0.12
N ALA A 187 2.76 4.12 1.11
CA ALA A 187 1.65 4.96 1.54
C ALA A 187 1.20 5.91 0.41
N GLY A 188 2.15 6.48 -0.32
CA GLY A 188 1.88 7.34 -1.47
C GLY A 188 1.09 6.61 -2.56
N HIS A 189 1.41 5.35 -2.90
CA HIS A 189 0.61 4.59 -3.87
C HIS A 189 -0.84 4.41 -3.42
N ALA A 190 -1.08 4.09 -2.14
CA ALA A 190 -2.43 4.02 -1.59
C ALA A 190 -3.16 5.37 -1.63
N HIS A 191 -2.45 6.48 -1.39
CA HIS A 191 -3.00 7.83 -1.52
C HIS A 191 -3.34 8.19 -2.97
N LEU A 192 -2.44 7.94 -3.92
CA LEU A 192 -2.67 8.18 -5.35
C LEU A 192 -3.89 7.40 -5.87
N ALA A 193 -4.01 6.13 -5.48
CA ALA A 193 -5.18 5.32 -5.82
C ALA A 193 -6.48 5.92 -5.25
N ASN A 194 -6.49 6.26 -3.96
CA ASN A 194 -7.67 6.88 -3.33
C ASN A 194 -8.05 8.23 -3.96
N ILE A 195 -7.08 9.06 -4.35
CA ILE A 195 -7.34 10.34 -5.01
C ILE A 195 -7.98 10.11 -6.39
N SER A 196 -7.44 9.18 -7.18
CA SER A 196 -8.04 8.80 -8.46
C SER A 196 -9.46 8.26 -8.30
N TYR A 197 -9.69 7.39 -7.31
CA TYR A 197 -11.01 6.85 -6.97
C TYR A 197 -12.01 7.96 -6.61
N ARG A 198 -11.62 8.87 -5.70
CA ARG A 198 -12.48 9.97 -5.24
C ARG A 198 -12.84 10.95 -6.35
N LEU A 199 -11.95 11.14 -7.33
CA LEU A 199 -12.18 12.00 -8.49
C LEU A 199 -12.81 11.28 -9.69
N GLY A 200 -12.96 9.95 -9.61
CA GLY A 200 -13.59 9.14 -10.65
C GLY A 200 -12.87 9.18 -12.00
N ARG A 201 -11.56 9.40 -12.02
CA ARG A 201 -10.78 9.51 -13.26
C ARG A 201 -9.32 9.12 -13.10
N SER A 202 -8.70 8.76 -14.21
CA SER A 202 -7.26 8.56 -14.28
C SER A 202 -6.52 9.89 -14.18
N LEU A 203 -5.36 9.88 -13.50
CA LEU A 203 -4.55 11.07 -13.24
C LEU A 203 -3.11 10.81 -13.67
N THR A 204 -2.49 11.82 -14.30
CA THR A 204 -1.05 11.85 -14.57
C THR A 204 -0.33 12.44 -13.36
N PHE A 205 0.77 11.82 -12.95
CA PHE A 205 1.55 12.21 -11.78
C PHE A 205 3.01 12.45 -12.20
N ASP A 206 3.60 13.53 -11.70
CA ASP A 206 5.04 13.77 -11.82
C ASP A 206 5.75 13.22 -10.58
N PRO A 207 6.47 12.08 -10.69
CA PRO A 207 7.13 11.46 -9.56
C PRO A 207 8.30 12.30 -9.01
N LYS A 208 8.78 13.31 -9.72
CA LYS A 208 9.88 14.18 -9.26
C LYS A 208 9.39 15.29 -8.34
N SER A 209 8.31 15.98 -8.73
CA SER A 209 7.69 17.01 -7.89
C SER A 209 6.66 16.44 -6.91
N GLU A 210 6.30 15.17 -7.06
CA GLU A 210 5.23 14.50 -6.31
C GLU A 210 3.90 15.26 -6.40
N GLN A 211 3.57 15.73 -7.60
CA GLN A 211 2.33 16.45 -7.90
C GLN A 211 1.62 15.85 -9.11
N PHE A 212 0.30 15.95 -9.16
CA PHE A 212 -0.49 15.67 -10.34
C PHE A 212 -0.30 16.77 -11.39
N VAL A 213 -0.17 16.36 -12.65
CA VAL A 213 -0.02 17.26 -13.80
C VAL A 213 -1.39 17.79 -14.21
N ASP A 214 -1.52 19.11 -14.33
CA ASP A 214 -2.74 19.81 -14.76
C ASP A 214 -4.03 19.41 -14.00
N ALA A 215 -3.89 19.01 -12.72
CA ALA A 215 -5.00 18.56 -11.88
C ALA A 215 -4.97 19.23 -10.48
N PRO A 216 -5.30 20.54 -10.38
CA PRO A 216 -5.26 21.26 -9.11
C PRO A 216 -6.22 20.70 -8.06
N ASP A 217 -7.36 20.13 -8.47
CA ASP A 217 -8.31 19.45 -7.59
C ASP A 217 -7.74 18.14 -7.01
N ALA A 218 -6.92 17.41 -7.77
CA ALA A 218 -6.18 16.25 -7.26
C ALA A 218 -5.06 16.66 -6.31
N ASN A 219 -4.30 17.72 -6.63
CA ASN A 219 -3.25 18.25 -5.75
C ASN A 219 -3.81 18.77 -4.42
N ALA A 220 -5.02 19.33 -4.42
CA ALA A 220 -5.70 19.74 -3.19
C ALA A 220 -5.98 18.56 -2.23
N LEU A 221 -5.98 17.32 -2.72
CA LEU A 221 -6.18 16.11 -1.92
C LEU A 221 -4.87 15.45 -1.45
N LEU A 222 -3.71 15.91 -1.91
CA LEU A 222 -2.39 15.45 -1.41
C LEU A 222 -2.11 15.94 0.02
N THR A 223 -2.84 16.97 0.45
CA THR A 223 -2.73 17.54 1.80
C THR A 223 -4.13 17.80 2.36
N ARG A 224 -4.18 18.32 3.58
CA ARG A 224 -5.42 18.72 4.28
C ARG A 224 -5.14 19.95 5.13
N ALA A 225 -6.19 20.58 5.66
CA ALA A 225 -6.01 21.54 6.75
C ALA A 225 -5.62 20.78 8.02
N TYR A 226 -4.44 21.08 8.57
CA TYR A 226 -3.96 20.44 9.79
C TYR A 226 -4.55 21.15 10.99
N ALA A 227 -4.98 20.39 11.99
CA ALA A 227 -5.35 20.97 13.27
C ALA A 227 -4.13 21.67 13.92
N PRO A 228 -4.35 22.76 14.68
CA PRO A 228 -3.27 23.50 15.33
C PRO A 228 -2.33 22.59 16.15
N GLY A 229 -1.02 22.76 15.97
CA GLY A 229 0.03 22.00 16.65
C GLY A 229 0.48 20.73 15.92
N PHE A 230 -0.13 20.39 14.77
CA PHE A 230 0.27 19.24 13.95
C PHE A 230 0.93 19.65 12.63
N GLU A 231 1.12 20.95 12.38
CA GLU A 231 1.65 21.48 11.14
C GLU A 231 3.00 20.84 10.79
N VAL A 232 3.15 20.37 9.55
CA VAL A 232 4.44 19.86 9.07
C VAL A 232 5.36 21.07 8.82
N PRO A 233 6.56 21.11 9.43
CA PRO A 233 7.51 22.19 9.18
C PRO A 233 7.83 22.28 7.68
N ARG A 234 7.78 23.49 7.12
CA ARG A 234 8.27 23.70 5.75
C ARG A 234 9.79 23.65 5.78
N ILE A 235 10.37 22.69 5.08
CA ILE A 235 11.81 22.69 4.79
C ILE A 235 12.02 23.78 3.75
N GLY A 236 12.74 24.84 4.15
CA GLY A 236 13.07 25.99 3.29
C GLY A 236 14.18 25.71 2.30
#